data_AF-A0A3S0PNG0-F1
#
_entry.id   AF-A0A3S0PNG0-F1
#
_cell.length_a   1.000
_cell.length_b   1.000
_cell.length_c   1.000
_cell.angle_alpha   90.00
_cell.angle_beta   90.00
_cell.angle_gamma   90.00
#
_symmetry.space_group_name_H-M   'P 1'
#
loop_
_entity.id
_entity.type
_entity.pdbx_description
1 polymer ?
#
loop_
_entity_poly.entity_id
_entity_poly.type
_entity_poly.pdbx_seq_one_letter_code
_entity_poly.pdbx_strand_id
1 'polypeptide(L)'
;MSKKRVLLIFVFVIAAVFYFSWLPDPSFKDETYLPRWLLKWSDHYYNLRTAIPFLAVGFLLETYSQQKSSNEINYSKNLNFIQNLGIATIIVCIAEGGQFLIRKRNPDLMDVFYGILGSLIGAFLFNLYVRLKD
;
A
#
# COMPACT_ATOMS: atom_id res chain seq x y z
N MET A 1 1.71 -17.53 8.51
CA MET A 1 1.70 -16.42 9.49
C MET A 1 0.37 -16.43 10.23
N SER A 2 0.29 -16.06 11.51
CA SER A 2 -1.01 -15.99 12.20
C SER A 2 -1.82 -14.80 11.67
N LYS A 3 -3.14 -14.95 11.46
CA LYS A 3 -4.04 -13.88 10.98
C LYS A 3 -3.84 -12.57 11.74
N LYS A 4 -3.68 -12.66 13.07
CA LYS A 4 -3.46 -11.51 13.96
C LYS A 4 -2.16 -10.75 13.64
N ARG A 5 -1.09 -11.47 13.27
CA ARG A 5 0.20 -10.86 12.91
C ARG A 5 0.11 -10.16 11.56
N VAL A 6 -0.54 -10.77 10.57
CA VAL A 6 -0.77 -10.13 9.25
C VAL A 6 -1.56 -8.84 9.42
N LEU A 7 -2.64 -8.88 10.21
CA LEU A 7 -3.47 -7.71 10.48
C LEU A 7 -2.69 -6.60 11.21
N LEU A 8 -1.87 -6.95 12.21
CA LEU A 8 -1.02 -5.97 12.90
C LEU A 8 -0.05 -5.27 11.94
N ILE A 9 0.63 -6.03 11.08
CA ILE A 9 1.54 -5.45 10.09
C ILE A 9 0.77 -4.59 9.08
N PHE A 10 -0.39 -5.05 8.64
CA PHE A 10 -1.25 -4.31 7.72
C PHE A 10 -1.67 -2.95 8.30
N VAL A 11 -2.16 -2.93 9.54
CA VAL A 11 -2.53 -1.69 10.23
C VAL A 11 -1.31 -0.78 10.40
N PHE A 12 -0.15 -1.33 10.76
CA PHE A 12 1.08 -0.57 10.88
C PHE A 12 1.50 0.08 9.54
N VAL A 13 1.44 -0.67 8.44
CA VAL A 13 1.75 -0.15 7.09
C VAL A 13 0.79 0.97 6.69
N ILE A 14 -0.52 0.80 6.93
CA ILE A 14 -1.51 1.85 6.64
C ILE A 14 -1.24 3.10 7.48
N ALA A 15 -0.99 2.93 8.78
CA ALA A 15 -0.68 4.05 9.67
C ALA A 15 0.56 4.81 9.20
N ALA A 16 1.60 4.09 8.76
CA ALA A 16 2.79 4.70 8.18
C ALA A 16 2.46 5.46 6.88
N VAL A 17 1.66 4.89 5.98
CA VAL A 17 1.22 5.56 4.73
C VAL A 17 0.51 6.87 5.03
N PHE A 18 -0.45 6.87 5.95
CA PHE A 18 -1.17 8.10 6.32
C PHE A 18 -0.25 9.11 6.99
N TYR A 19 0.60 8.67 7.92
CA TYR A 19 1.56 9.53 8.59
C TYR A 19 2.47 10.25 7.58
N PHE A 20 3.10 9.50 6.66
CA PHE A 20 4.01 10.09 5.67
C PHE A 20 3.28 10.88 4.58
N SER A 21 2.07 10.49 4.19
CA SER A 21 1.27 11.22 3.19
C SER A 21 0.78 12.57 3.74
N TRP A 22 0.52 12.65 5.04
CA TRP A 22 0.02 13.87 5.69
C TRP A 22 1.11 14.77 6.28
N LEU A 23 2.39 14.46 6.04
CA LEU A 23 3.47 15.36 6.39
C LEU A 23 3.42 16.63 5.50
N PRO A 24 3.57 17.82 6.09
CA PRO A 24 3.44 19.08 5.37
C PRO A 24 4.59 19.33 4.40
N ASP A 25 5.81 18.84 4.69
CA ASP A 25 6.94 18.89 3.77
C ASP A 25 7.04 17.57 2.98
N PRO A 26 6.81 17.59 1.66
CA PRO A 26 7.00 16.42 0.82
C PRO A 26 8.44 15.94 0.70
N SER A 27 9.43 16.79 0.90
CA SER A 27 10.83 16.42 0.70
C SER A 27 11.44 15.70 1.90
N PHE A 28 10.66 15.55 2.98
CA PHE A 28 11.07 14.92 4.23
C PHE A 28 12.40 15.48 4.78
N LYS A 29 12.79 16.71 4.40
CA LYS A 29 14.09 17.30 4.74
C LYS A 29 14.22 17.60 6.23
N ASP A 30 13.09 17.83 6.88
CA ASP A 30 12.99 18.06 8.30
C ASP A 30 13.01 16.75 9.12
N GLU A 31 12.88 15.59 8.46
CA GLU A 31 12.80 14.27 9.12
C GLU A 31 14.20 13.67 9.32
N THR A 32 14.80 13.92 10.49
CA THR A 32 16.18 13.50 10.81
C THR A 32 16.37 11.99 11.04
N TYR A 33 15.28 11.23 11.23
CA TYR A 33 15.34 9.77 11.46
C TYR A 33 15.39 8.95 10.15
N LEU A 34 15.11 9.55 8.98
CA LEU A 34 15.15 8.84 7.71
C LEU A 34 16.58 8.75 7.16
N PRO A 35 17.00 7.59 6.64
CA PRO A 35 18.32 7.47 6.07
C PRO A 35 18.44 8.30 4.78
N ARG A 36 19.59 8.97 4.60
CA ARG A 36 19.83 9.90 3.49
C ARG A 36 19.62 9.29 2.09
N TRP A 37 19.86 7.99 1.94
CA TRP A 37 19.64 7.31 0.66
C TRP A 37 18.14 7.24 0.30
N LEU A 38 17.28 7.03 1.30
CA LEU A 38 15.84 6.91 1.12
C LEU A 38 15.22 8.27 0.82
N LEU A 39 15.68 9.31 1.51
CA LEU A 39 15.31 10.71 1.25
C LEU A 39 15.62 11.11 -0.20
N LYS A 40 16.87 10.88 -0.64
CA LYS A 40 17.28 11.18 -2.03
C LYS A 40 16.49 10.38 -3.05
N TRP A 41 16.18 9.12 -2.76
CA TRP A 41 15.39 8.28 -3.65
C TRP A 41 13.94 8.76 -3.72
N SER A 42 13.31 9.10 -2.59
CA SER A 42 11.93 9.59 -2.56
C SER A 42 11.78 10.96 -3.21
N ASP A 43 12.79 11.82 -3.10
CA ASP A 43 12.82 13.12 -3.79
C ASP A 43 13.01 12.94 -5.30
N HIS A 44 13.87 12.01 -5.72
CA HIS A 44 14.13 11.75 -7.13
C HIS A 44 12.93 11.07 -7.83
N TYR A 45 12.25 10.16 -7.12
CA TYR A 45 11.13 9.38 -7.62
C TYR A 45 9.84 9.71 -6.87
N TYR A 46 9.43 10.98 -6.95
CA TYR A 46 8.31 11.54 -6.20
C TYR A 46 7.02 10.71 -6.27
N ASN A 47 6.60 10.25 -7.46
CA ASN A 47 5.37 9.48 -7.62
C ASN A 47 5.53 7.99 -7.25
N LEU A 48 6.72 7.42 -7.41
CA LEU A 48 6.97 6.00 -7.16
C LEU A 48 7.06 5.68 -5.67
N ARG A 49 7.36 6.67 -4.82
CA ARG A 49 7.37 6.48 -3.36
C ARG A 49 6.02 6.02 -2.82
N THR A 50 4.94 6.34 -3.52
CA THR A 50 3.57 5.92 -3.20
C THR A 50 3.34 4.45 -3.58
N ALA A 51 3.96 3.96 -4.66
CA ALA A 51 3.80 2.56 -5.09
C ALA A 51 4.39 1.55 -4.08
N ILE A 52 5.50 1.88 -3.42
CA ILE A 52 6.21 0.94 -2.54
C ILE A 52 5.36 0.51 -1.34
N PRO A 53 4.79 1.41 -0.52
CA PRO A 53 3.89 1.01 0.56
C PRO A 53 2.67 0.24 0.04
N PHE A 54 2.09 0.67 -1.09
CA PHE A 54 0.92 0.00 -1.64
C PHE A 54 1.21 -1.39 -2.22
N LEU A 55 2.44 -1.67 -2.64
CA LEU A 55 2.90 -3.02 -2.94
C LEU A 55 2.79 -3.92 -1.70
N ALA A 56 3.25 -3.43 -0.55
CA ALA A 56 3.11 -4.16 0.71
C ALA A 56 1.63 -4.33 1.11
N VAL A 57 0.79 -3.29 0.94
CA VAL A 57 -0.66 -3.35 1.19
C VAL A 57 -1.32 -4.44 0.33
N GLY A 58 -1.08 -4.45 -0.98
CA GLY A 58 -1.64 -5.43 -1.91
C GLY A 58 -1.21 -6.86 -1.59
N PHE A 59 0.08 -7.07 -1.27
CA PHE A 59 0.59 -8.37 -0.84
C PHE A 59 -0.08 -8.83 0.46
N LEU A 60 -0.17 -7.95 1.47
CA LEU A 60 -0.74 -8.29 2.78
C LEU A 60 -2.24 -8.59 2.70
N LEU A 61 -3.00 -7.84 1.88
CA LEU A 61 -4.44 -8.11 1.65
C LEU A 61 -4.67 -9.50 1.05
N GLU A 62 -3.87 -9.88 0.05
CA GLU A 62 -3.95 -11.21 -0.53
C GLU A 62 -3.55 -12.30 0.47
N THR A 63 -2.50 -12.08 1.28
CA THR A 63 -2.13 -13.04 2.33
C THR A 63 -3.24 -13.25 3.35
N TYR A 64 -3.94 -12.18 3.75
CA TYR A 64 -5.05 -12.22 4.69
C TYR A 64 -6.25 -12.95 4.08
N SER A 65 -6.55 -12.68 2.82
CA SER A 65 -7.67 -13.27 2.09
C SER A 65 -7.47 -14.77 1.82
N GLN A 66 -6.26 -15.20 1.44
CA GLN A 66 -5.95 -16.63 1.27
C GLN A 66 -6.16 -17.41 2.58
N GLN A 67 -5.76 -16.83 3.72
CA GLN A 67 -5.95 -17.47 5.02
C GLN A 67 -7.43 -17.52 5.46
N LYS A 68 -8.29 -16.66 4.89
CA LYS A 68 -9.75 -16.72 5.03
C LYS A 68 -10.36 -17.76 4.08
N SER A 69 -9.85 -17.84 2.84
CA SER A 69 -10.35 -18.71 1.78
C SER A 69 -9.99 -20.19 1.94
N SER A 70 -9.05 -20.56 2.80
CA SER A 70 -8.77 -21.99 3.12
C SER A 70 -9.99 -22.77 3.62
N ASN A 71 -11.11 -22.10 3.92
CA ASN A 71 -12.38 -22.70 4.33
C ASN A 71 -13.46 -22.72 3.22
N GLU A 72 -13.32 -22.01 2.10
CA GLU A 72 -14.38 -21.95 1.07
C GLU A 72 -13.86 -21.99 -0.38
N ILE A 73 -14.58 -22.76 -1.19
CA ILE A 73 -14.28 -23.26 -2.54
C ILE A 73 -13.92 -22.14 -3.54
N ASN A 74 -12.99 -22.45 -4.46
CA ASN A 74 -12.30 -21.64 -5.49
C ASN A 74 -13.05 -20.51 -6.22
N TYR A 75 -14.38 -20.45 -6.20
CA TYR A 75 -15.15 -19.38 -6.85
C TYR A 75 -14.95 -18.00 -6.20
N SER A 76 -14.53 -17.95 -4.92
CA SER A 76 -14.32 -16.70 -4.19
C SER A 76 -13.02 -15.97 -4.55
N LYS A 77 -12.04 -16.62 -5.20
CA LYS A 77 -10.68 -16.07 -5.34
C LYS A 77 -10.64 -14.80 -6.20
N ASN A 78 -11.35 -14.75 -7.32
CA ASN A 78 -11.41 -13.56 -8.18
C ASN A 78 -12.17 -12.41 -7.53
N LEU A 79 -13.25 -12.71 -6.78
CA LEU A 79 -14.01 -11.71 -6.04
C LEU A 79 -13.19 -11.11 -4.90
N ASN A 80 -12.43 -11.95 -4.18
CA ASN A 80 -11.52 -11.53 -3.14
C ASN A 80 -10.42 -10.59 -3.68
N PHE A 81 -9.88 -10.88 -4.87
CA PHE A 81 -8.90 -10.01 -5.53
C PHE A 81 -9.48 -8.64 -5.87
N ILE A 82 -10.67 -8.59 -6.48
CA ILE A 82 -11.34 -7.32 -6.80
C ILE A 82 -11.67 -6.54 -5.52
N GLN A 83 -12.13 -7.23 -4.47
CA GLN A 83 -12.41 -6.60 -3.18
C GLN A 83 -11.15 -6.03 -2.54
N ASN A 84 -10.04 -6.78 -2.54
CA ASN A 84 -8.75 -6.33 -2.02
C ASN A 84 -8.25 -5.10 -2.78
N LEU A 85 -8.35 -5.11 -4.11
CA LEU A 85 -7.99 -3.97 -4.95
C LEU A 85 -8.89 -2.74 -4.67
N GLY A 86 -10.18 -2.96 -4.44
CA GLY A 86 -11.11 -1.92 -4.02
C GLY A 86 -10.72 -1.29 -2.68
N ILE A 87 -10.37 -2.13 -1.68
CA ILE A 87 -9.90 -1.67 -0.36
C ILE A 87 -8.61 -0.85 -0.51
N ALA A 88 -7.63 -1.35 -1.28
CA ALA A 88 -6.39 -0.62 -1.52
C ALA A 88 -6.67 0.73 -2.19
N THR A 89 -7.50 0.77 -3.24
CA THR A 89 -7.91 2.02 -3.91
C THR A 89 -8.53 3.02 -2.93
N ILE A 90 -9.44 2.58 -2.06
CA ILE A 90 -10.06 3.45 -1.04
C ILE A 90 -8.99 4.02 -0.10
N ILE A 91 -8.03 3.21 0.34
CA ILE A 91 -6.93 3.67 1.21
C ILE A 91 -6.08 4.73 0.50
N VAL A 92 -5.72 4.52 -0.77
CA VAL A 92 -4.97 5.51 -1.57
C VAL A 92 -5.75 6.82 -1.69
N CYS A 93 -7.04 6.73 -2.03
CA CYS A 93 -7.91 7.90 -2.17
C CYS A 93 -8.07 8.67 -0.84
N ILE A 94 -8.08 7.99 0.31
CA ILE A 94 -8.10 8.64 1.62
C ILE A 94 -6.75 9.30 1.93
N ALA A 95 -5.63 8.64 1.60
CA ALA A 95 -4.29 9.19 1.81
C ALA A 95 -4.11 10.49 1.02
N GLU A 96 -4.37 10.45 -0.29
CA GLU A 96 -4.31 11.62 -1.18
C GLU A 96 -5.41 12.64 -0.87
N GLY A 97 -6.62 12.18 -0.57
CA GLY A 97 -7.75 13.03 -0.18
C GLY A 97 -7.46 13.83 1.09
N GLY A 98 -6.75 13.25 2.05
CA GLY A 98 -6.31 13.95 3.25
C GLY A 98 -5.32 15.09 2.96
N GLN A 99 -4.60 15.04 1.84
CA GLN A 99 -3.71 16.14 1.44
C GLN A 99 -4.48 17.42 1.08
N PHE A 100 -5.76 17.35 0.70
CA PHE A 100 -6.60 18.55 0.51
C PHE A 100 -6.72 19.39 1.78
N LEU A 101 -6.60 18.79 2.97
CA LEU A 101 -6.64 19.49 4.24
C LEU A 101 -5.31 20.22 4.55
N ILE A 102 -4.24 19.91 3.80
CA ILE A 102 -2.90 20.44 4.00
C ILE A 102 -2.67 21.58 3.01
N ARG A 103 -2.73 22.81 3.51
CA ARG A 103 -2.66 24.06 2.71
C ARG A 103 -1.42 24.21 1.81
N LYS A 104 -0.36 23.43 2.04
CA LYS A 104 0.89 23.45 1.25
C LYS A 104 1.03 22.29 0.25
N ARG A 105 0.05 21.39 0.15
CA ARG A 105 0.07 20.28 -0.80
C ARG A 105 -1.09 20.33 -1.77
N ASN A 106 -0.82 19.87 -2.99
CA ASN A 106 -1.85 19.59 -3.98
C ASN A 106 -1.89 18.07 -4.16
N PRO A 107 -3.09 17.47 -4.11
CA PRO A 107 -3.22 16.04 -4.35
C PRO A 107 -2.80 15.72 -5.78
N ASP A 108 -2.04 14.64 -5.95
CA ASP A 108 -1.57 14.19 -7.25
C ASP A 108 -2.33 12.94 -7.69
N LEU A 109 -2.99 13.01 -8.84
CA LEU A 109 -3.63 11.85 -9.46
C LEU A 109 -2.61 10.77 -9.82
N MET A 110 -1.35 11.14 -10.05
CA MET A 110 -0.28 10.17 -10.26
C MET A 110 -0.03 9.33 -9.02
N ASP A 111 -0.04 9.92 -7.82
CA ASP A 111 0.12 9.17 -6.57
C ASP A 111 -1.00 8.13 -6.40
N VAL A 112 -2.24 8.48 -6.81
CA VAL A 112 -3.35 7.52 -6.85
C VAL A 112 -3.06 6.36 -7.81
N PHE A 113 -2.61 6.69 -9.03
CA PHE A 113 -2.30 5.69 -10.05
C PHE A 113 -1.16 4.75 -9.61
N TYR A 114 -0.09 5.29 -9.06
CA TYR A 114 1.03 4.50 -8.55
C TYR A 114 0.66 3.67 -7.31
N GLY A 115 -0.23 4.17 -6.46
CA GLY A 115 -0.80 3.39 -5.35
C GLY A 115 -1.58 2.16 -5.85
N ILE A 116 -2.44 2.34 -6.85
CA ILE A 116 -3.21 1.23 -7.45
C ILE A 116 -2.26 0.24 -8.15
N LEU A 117 -1.31 0.72 -8.95
CA LEU A 117 -0.32 -0.13 -9.61
C LEU A 117 0.55 -0.91 -8.61
N GLY A 118 0.99 -0.25 -7.53
CA GLY A 118 1.72 -0.89 -6.44
C GLY A 118 0.92 -2.04 -5.86
N SER A 119 -0.35 -1.80 -5.51
CA SER A 119 -1.24 -2.85 -4.98
C SER A 119 -1.45 -4.01 -5.95
N LEU A 120 -1.62 -3.72 -7.24
CA LEU A 120 -1.75 -4.76 -8.28
C LEU A 120 -0.49 -5.63 -8.36
N ILE A 121 0.69 -5.02 -8.38
CA ILE A 121 1.98 -5.72 -8.41
C ILE A 121 2.14 -6.55 -7.12
N GLY A 122 1.82 -6.00 -5.96
CA GLY A 122 1.88 -6.71 -4.68
C GLY A 122 1.01 -7.96 -4.64
N ALA A 123 -0.24 -7.84 -5.12
CA ALA A 123 -1.17 -8.95 -5.23
C ALA A 123 -0.73 -10.00 -6.26
N PHE A 124 -0.15 -9.56 -7.38
CA PHE A 124 0.44 -10.45 -8.39
C PHE A 124 1.63 -11.23 -7.83
N LEU A 125 2.56 -10.55 -7.14
CA LEU A 125 3.72 -11.17 -6.50
C LEU A 125 3.30 -12.23 -5.48
N PHE A 126 2.25 -11.97 -4.71
CA PHE A 126 1.71 -12.97 -3.79
C PHE A 126 1.19 -14.21 -4.53
N ASN A 127 0.40 -14.02 -5.59
CA ASN A 127 -0.11 -15.15 -6.37
C ASN A 127 1.02 -15.96 -7.03
N LEU A 128 2.07 -15.29 -7.49
CA LEU A 128 3.29 -15.93 -8.01
C LEU A 128 4.01 -16.72 -6.91
N TYR A 129 4.18 -16.13 -5.73
CA TYR A 129 4.79 -16.78 -4.57
C TYR A 129 4.04 -18.04 -4.14
N VAL A 130 2.70 -17.99 -4.11
CA VAL A 130 1.87 -19.17 -3.81
C VAL A 130 2.07 -20.25 -4.88
N ARG A 131 2.02 -19.87 -6.16
CA ARG A 131 2.17 -20.82 -7.27
C ARG A 131 3.54 -21.49 -7.37
N LEU A 132 4.61 -20.83 -6.93
CA LEU A 132 5.96 -21.41 -6.89
C LEU A 132 6.17 -22.35 -5.70
N LYS A 133 5.31 -22.25 -4.68
CA LYS A 133 5.42 -23.06 -3.47
C LYS A 133 4.64 -24.38 -3.58
N ASP A 134 3.62 -24.40 -4.44
CA ASP A 134 2.88 -25.60 -4.86
C ASP A 134 3.66 -26.38 -5.92
#